data_AF-A0A1F6CXV9-F1
#
_entry.id   AF-A0A1F6CXV9-F1
#
_cell.length_a   1.000
_cell.length_b   1.000
_cell.length_c   1.000
_cell.angle_alpha   90.00
_cell.angle_beta   90.00
_cell.angle_gamma   90.00
#
_symmetry.space_group_name_H-M   'P 1'
#
loop_
_entity.id
_entity.type
_entity.pdbx_description
1 polymer ?
#
loop_
_entity_poly.entity_id
_entity_poly.type
_entity_poly.pdbx_seq_one_letter_code
_entity_poly.pdbx_strand_id
1 'polypeptide(L)'
;MILLLISFVAGILTVLAPCVLPLLPVIVGGSLATGSRRRAYAICLALGVSIILFTLLLKVGTAFINVPQSFWQWFSGGILILFGVVMIFPRLWDSLPFVNKLNMSSNKLLATGYRQNSIWGDMLMGAALGPVFASCSPTYFVILATVLPASFLMGFVDLLAYAIGLSGFLLIIAIAGQKLVDRLGVTIEPGGWFRRSIGILFLVVGILVATGTMVRLEAWLLERGFDATKYEHVLLGAPMDTPLDRSATSTLTPEGKALVYPEAPELVLPDGYINTGGKPITIGEFKGKKVVLIDIWTYSCINCQRTLPYLKAWYEKYKNTGLEIIGVHTPEFAFEKLQKNVQTAVNGFGITYPVILDNEYRTWNAYGNQYWPRKYLVDIDGFIVYDHIGEGGYAETEMQIQKALAERAERLGLAMPDIAVSQDVAEAGGRVRSPETYFGAWRNSNLGNGISGTRGPQTLTMSSRLQPNEFYLDGRWNFEEQYLENLSKGARIAFTYDAKDVYFVAAATAAVKIKVTRDGGEPLGTDRGADVDANGEATIHEDRLYKLIEGADYGTHTLEIEVEGVGLQAYTFTFG
;
A
#
# COMPACT_ATOMS: atom_id res chain seq x y z
N MET A 1 7.63 11.68 20.73
CA MET A 1 8.66 10.87 21.45
C MET A 1 8.67 9.42 20.99
N ILE A 2 7.51 8.76 20.82
CA ILE A 2 7.44 7.38 20.32
C ILE A 2 8.02 7.25 18.90
N LEU A 3 7.64 8.13 17.97
CA LEU A 3 8.19 8.16 16.60
C LEU A 3 9.73 8.31 16.53
N LEU A 4 10.31 9.05 17.48
CA LEU A 4 11.76 9.20 17.58
C LEU A 4 12.45 7.90 18.01
N LEU A 5 11.86 7.19 18.98
CA LEU A 5 12.35 5.90 19.42
C LEU A 5 12.23 4.86 18.29
N ILE A 6 11.10 4.87 17.58
CA ILE A 6 10.84 4.00 16.43
C ILE A 6 11.87 4.24 15.34
N SER A 7 12.08 5.51 14.95
CA SER A 7 13.04 5.88 13.92
C SER A 7 14.45 5.45 14.30
N PHE A 8 14.83 5.63 15.57
CA PHE A 8 16.12 5.16 16.09
C PHE A 8 16.29 3.64 16.01
N VAL A 9 15.28 2.87 16.45
CA VAL A 9 15.34 1.40 16.41
C VAL A 9 15.28 0.88 14.98
N ALA A 10 14.51 1.49 14.09
CA ALA A 10 14.50 1.17 12.67
C ALA A 10 15.88 1.37 12.03
N GLY A 11 16.61 2.41 12.45
CA GLY A 11 18.01 2.61 12.05
C GLY A 11 18.91 1.45 12.48
N ILE A 12 18.73 0.93 13.69
CA ILE A 12 19.49 -0.24 14.19
C ILE A 12 19.15 -1.49 13.38
N LEU A 13 17.87 -1.76 13.14
CA LEU A 13 17.40 -2.96 12.45
C LEU A 13 17.79 -2.96 10.96
N THR A 14 17.90 -1.79 10.34
CA THR A 14 18.38 -1.64 8.96
C THR A 14 19.77 -2.26 8.76
N VAL A 15 20.61 -2.31 9.80
CA VAL A 15 21.93 -2.95 9.71
C VAL A 15 21.85 -4.46 9.48
N LEU A 16 20.76 -5.09 9.93
CA LEU A 16 20.49 -6.51 9.77
C LEU A 16 19.89 -6.85 8.40
N ALA A 17 19.57 -5.83 7.59
CA ALA A 17 18.97 -6.02 6.29
C ALA A 17 19.90 -6.87 5.37
N PRO A 18 19.32 -7.78 4.58
CA PRO A 18 20.08 -8.71 3.73
C PRO A 18 20.96 -7.99 2.69
N CYS A 19 20.66 -6.73 2.37
CA CYS A 19 21.47 -5.88 1.50
C CYS A 19 22.66 -5.19 2.20
N VAL A 20 22.60 -5.04 3.53
CA VAL A 20 23.65 -4.38 4.35
C VAL A 20 24.67 -5.39 4.86
N LEU A 21 24.23 -6.61 5.19
CA LEU A 21 25.10 -7.69 5.68
C LEU A 21 26.34 -7.93 4.79
N PRO A 22 26.25 -7.93 3.44
CA PRO A 22 27.41 -8.11 2.57
C PRO A 22 28.39 -6.93 2.61
N LEU A 23 27.96 -5.73 3.02
CA LEU A 23 28.78 -4.52 3.12
C LEU A 23 29.51 -4.41 4.48
N LEU A 24 29.02 -5.10 5.52
CA LEU A 24 29.66 -5.09 6.84
C LEU A 24 31.15 -5.48 6.80
N PRO A 25 31.58 -6.54 6.08
CA PRO A 25 32.99 -6.89 5.98
C PRO A 25 33.84 -5.82 5.29
N VAL A 26 33.26 -5.01 4.39
CA VAL A 26 33.97 -3.91 3.72
C VAL A 26 34.20 -2.76 4.70
N ILE A 27 33.18 -2.43 5.50
CA ILE A 27 33.28 -1.39 6.55
C ILE A 27 34.27 -1.83 7.64
N VAL A 28 34.17 -3.08 8.09
CA VAL A 28 35.10 -3.67 9.06
C VAL A 28 36.51 -3.75 8.47
N GLY A 29 36.66 -4.21 7.22
CA GLY A 29 37.94 -4.32 6.51
C GLY A 29 38.64 -2.98 6.28
N GLY A 30 37.90 -1.94 5.86
CA GLY A 30 38.43 -0.58 5.72
C GLY A 30 38.90 0.00 7.06
N SER A 31 38.21 -0.34 8.14
CA SER A 31 38.60 0.06 9.50
C SER A 31 39.81 -0.74 10.05
N LEU A 32 39.98 -2.00 9.61
CA LEU A 32 41.04 -2.91 10.01
C LEU A 32 42.38 -2.63 9.31
N ALA A 33 42.35 -2.19 8.04
CA ALA A 33 43.54 -2.00 7.22
C ALA A 33 44.57 -1.00 7.79
N THR A 34 44.23 -0.22 8.82
CA THR A 34 45.10 0.83 9.39
C THR A 34 45.11 0.94 10.92
N GLY A 35 44.42 0.06 11.67
CA GLY A 35 44.57 -0.10 13.12
C GLY A 35 44.08 1.06 14.02
N SER A 36 43.33 2.04 13.50
CA SER A 36 42.91 3.24 14.26
C SER A 36 41.39 3.38 14.38
N ARG A 37 40.89 3.39 15.64
CA ARG A 37 39.46 3.62 15.96
C ARG A 37 38.91 4.92 15.36
N ARG A 38 39.75 5.96 15.18
CA ARG A 38 39.34 7.29 14.67
C ARG A 38 38.75 7.24 13.26
N ARG A 39 39.15 6.27 12.44
CA ARG A 39 38.65 6.14 11.06
C ARG A 39 37.28 5.47 11.00
N ALA A 40 36.98 4.53 11.88
CA ALA A 40 35.63 3.96 11.99
C ALA A 40 34.58 5.03 12.32
N TYR A 41 34.92 5.99 13.20
CA TYR A 41 34.08 7.16 13.47
C TYR A 41 33.89 8.04 12.23
N ALA A 42 34.96 8.28 11.46
CA ALA A 42 34.88 9.10 10.25
C ALA A 42 33.96 8.48 9.18
N ILE A 43 34.06 7.17 8.96
CA ILE A 43 33.20 6.46 8.00
C ILE A 43 31.73 6.50 8.43
N CYS A 44 31.43 6.19 9.70
CA CYS A 44 30.05 6.14 10.20
C CYS A 44 29.39 7.52 10.26
N LEU A 45 30.16 8.56 10.59
CA LEU A 45 29.67 9.94 10.59
C LEU A 45 29.43 10.46 9.17
N ALA A 46 30.33 10.18 8.24
CA ALA A 46 30.16 10.51 6.83
C ALA A 46 28.94 9.81 6.21
N LEU A 47 28.72 8.54 6.57
CA LEU A 47 27.54 7.77 6.16
C LEU A 47 26.24 8.41 6.65
N GLY A 48 26.15 8.74 7.94
CA GLY A 48 24.96 9.37 8.51
C GLY A 48 24.64 10.72 7.87
N VAL A 49 25.66 11.55 7.65
CA VAL A 49 25.52 12.84 6.96
C VAL A 49 25.07 12.64 5.50
N SER A 50 25.65 11.68 4.79
CA SER A 50 25.28 11.39 3.41
C SER A 50 23.83 10.94 3.27
N ILE A 51 23.34 10.10 4.17
CA ILE A 51 21.93 9.67 4.20
C ILE A 51 21.01 10.87 4.41
N ILE A 52 21.32 11.75 5.36
CA ILE A 52 20.50 12.96 5.61
C ILE A 52 20.45 13.85 4.37
N LEU A 53 21.61 14.16 3.79
CA LEU A 53 21.71 15.02 2.61
C LEU A 53 20.99 14.42 1.39
N PHE A 54 21.18 13.12 1.14
CA PHE A 54 20.52 12.42 0.03
C PHE A 54 19.00 12.37 0.21
N THR A 55 18.52 12.12 1.43
CA THR A 55 17.09 12.13 1.77
C THR A 55 16.47 13.50 1.54
N LEU A 56 17.14 14.57 1.98
CA LEU A 56 16.68 15.94 1.75
C LEU A 56 16.69 16.30 0.26
N LEU A 57 17.70 15.85 -0.48
CA LEU A 57 17.77 16.02 -1.93
C LEU A 57 16.62 15.32 -2.65
N LEU A 58 16.30 14.07 -2.27
CA LEU A 58 15.16 13.32 -2.80
C LEU A 58 13.83 14.03 -2.52
N LYS A 59 13.67 14.61 -1.32
CA LYS A 59 12.46 15.37 -0.96
C LYS A 59 12.26 16.63 -1.80
N VAL A 60 13.35 17.36 -2.11
CA VAL A 60 13.29 18.57 -2.95
C VAL A 60 13.12 18.22 -4.44
N GLY A 61 13.55 17.03 -4.85
CA GLY A 61 13.43 16.53 -6.22
C GLY A 61 12.05 15.98 -6.54
N THR A 62 11.12 16.86 -6.95
CA THR A 62 9.80 16.47 -7.51
C THR A 62 9.87 15.56 -8.75
N ALA A 63 11.07 15.35 -9.32
CA ALA A 63 11.31 14.51 -10.48
C ALA A 63 11.20 13.00 -10.21
N PHE A 64 11.31 12.54 -8.96
CA PHE A 64 11.28 11.10 -8.64
C PHE A 64 9.88 10.53 -8.37
N ILE A 65 8.86 11.39 -8.24
CA ILE A 65 7.47 10.99 -7.93
C ILE A 65 6.86 10.16 -9.08
N ASN A 66 7.34 10.33 -10.31
CA ASN A 66 6.78 9.65 -11.50
C ASN A 66 7.68 8.52 -12.05
N VAL A 67 8.66 8.04 -11.27
CA VAL A 67 9.57 6.97 -11.70
C VAL A 67 9.02 5.63 -11.21
N PRO A 68 8.73 4.66 -12.11
CA PRO A 68 8.18 3.37 -11.72
C PRO A 68 9.13 2.62 -10.78
N GLN A 69 8.58 1.90 -9.79
CA GLN A 69 9.35 1.13 -8.81
C GLN A 69 10.34 0.14 -9.46
N SER A 70 10.01 -0.38 -10.65
CA SER A 70 10.88 -1.27 -11.42
C SER A 70 12.21 -0.62 -11.81
N PHE A 71 12.25 0.69 -12.09
CA PHE A 71 13.49 1.39 -12.41
C PHE A 71 14.48 1.33 -11.24
N TRP A 72 14.00 1.55 -10.01
CA TRP A 72 14.82 1.50 -8.80
C TRP A 72 15.34 0.10 -8.50
N GLN A 73 14.56 -0.94 -8.78
CA GLN A 73 15.00 -2.34 -8.65
C GLN A 73 16.14 -2.67 -9.61
N TRP A 74 16.01 -2.29 -10.88
CA TRP A 74 17.06 -2.49 -11.89
C TRP A 74 18.32 -1.66 -11.58
N PHE A 75 18.15 -0.42 -11.13
CA PHE A 75 19.26 0.47 -10.81
C PHE A 75 20.09 -0.05 -9.62
N SER A 76 19.43 -0.36 -8.50
CA SER A 76 20.07 -0.89 -7.29
C SER A 76 20.67 -2.28 -7.51
N GLY A 77 19.92 -3.19 -8.12
CA GLY A 77 20.40 -4.52 -8.48
C GLY A 77 21.60 -4.48 -9.43
N GLY A 78 21.57 -3.59 -10.43
CA GLY A 78 22.68 -3.38 -11.37
C GLY A 78 23.98 -2.95 -10.68
N ILE A 79 23.90 -2.04 -9.70
CA ILE A 79 25.06 -1.61 -8.92
C ILE A 79 25.64 -2.78 -8.10
N LEU A 80 24.81 -3.57 -7.43
CA LEU A 80 25.28 -4.72 -6.64
C LEU A 80 25.92 -5.80 -7.51
N ILE A 81 25.33 -6.10 -8.66
CA ILE A 81 25.89 -7.04 -9.65
C ILE A 81 27.27 -6.54 -10.11
N LEU A 82 27.38 -5.25 -10.44
CA LEU A 82 28.65 -4.64 -10.85
C LEU A 82 29.71 -4.81 -9.75
N PHE A 83 29.40 -4.48 -8.50
CA PHE A 83 30.32 -4.68 -7.38
C PHE A 83 30.70 -6.15 -7.17
N GLY A 84 29.74 -7.07 -7.27
CA GLY A 84 29.97 -8.51 -7.19
C GLY A 84 30.95 -9.00 -8.26
N VAL A 85 30.72 -8.63 -9.53
CA VAL A 85 31.60 -8.99 -10.65
C VAL A 85 33.02 -8.44 -10.45
N VAL A 86 33.14 -7.17 -10.04
CA VAL A 86 34.45 -6.53 -9.76
C VAL A 86 35.19 -7.24 -8.63
N MET A 87 34.51 -7.71 -7.59
CA MET A 87 35.13 -8.46 -6.50
C MET A 87 35.53 -9.89 -6.88
N ILE A 88 34.80 -10.55 -7.79
CA ILE A 88 35.08 -11.93 -8.22
C ILE A 88 36.24 -11.96 -9.23
N PHE A 89 36.29 -11.02 -10.18
CA PHE A 89 37.25 -11.00 -11.29
C PHE A 89 38.14 -9.75 -11.31
N PRO A 90 38.97 -9.51 -10.28
CA PRO A 90 39.80 -8.30 -10.19
C PRO A 90 40.80 -8.18 -11.37
N ARG A 91 41.36 -9.31 -11.82
CA ARG A 91 42.33 -9.35 -12.93
C ARG A 91 41.72 -8.92 -14.27
N LEU A 92 40.43 -9.18 -14.48
CA LEU A 92 39.72 -8.79 -15.70
C LEU A 92 39.51 -7.27 -15.72
N TRP A 93 39.20 -6.69 -14.56
CA TRP A 93 38.99 -5.24 -14.41
C TRP A 93 40.29 -4.44 -14.61
N ASP A 94 41.41 -4.94 -14.07
CA ASP A 94 42.74 -4.32 -14.25
C ASP A 94 43.24 -4.37 -15.71
N SER A 95 42.71 -5.30 -16.50
CA SER A 95 43.07 -5.45 -17.92
C SER A 95 42.35 -4.46 -18.86
N LEU A 96 41.29 -3.78 -18.39
CA LEU A 96 40.53 -2.83 -19.20
C LEU A 96 41.30 -1.50 -19.36
N PRO A 97 41.61 -1.06 -20.60
CA PRO A 97 42.47 0.11 -20.84
C PRO A 97 41.84 1.43 -20.37
N PHE A 98 40.51 1.55 -20.37
CA PHE A 98 39.78 2.70 -19.82
C PHE A 98 39.92 2.78 -18.29
N VAL A 99 39.77 1.64 -17.60
CA VAL A 99 39.89 1.56 -16.15
C VAL A 99 41.31 1.89 -15.76
N ASN A 100 42.33 1.35 -16.44
CA ASN A 100 43.73 1.61 -16.13
C ASN A 100 44.11 3.11 -16.24
N LYS A 101 43.50 3.84 -17.19
CA LYS A 101 43.68 5.29 -17.36
C LYS A 101 43.00 6.11 -16.24
N LEU A 102 41.81 5.68 -15.81
CA LEU A 102 41.09 6.23 -14.66
C LEU A 102 41.81 5.90 -13.34
N ASN A 103 42.38 4.70 -13.25
CA ASN A 103 43.13 4.19 -12.11
C ASN A 103 44.49 4.87 -12.01
N MET A 104 45.14 5.27 -13.10
CA MET A 104 46.36 6.10 -13.03
C MET A 104 46.09 7.54 -12.59
N SER A 105 44.99 8.16 -13.04
CA SER A 105 44.62 9.52 -12.60
C SER A 105 44.08 9.54 -11.17
N SER A 106 43.28 8.53 -10.79
CA SER A 106 42.80 8.32 -9.43
C SER A 106 43.91 7.85 -8.51
N ASN A 107 44.82 6.94 -8.90
CA ASN A 107 45.97 6.56 -8.08
C ASN A 107 46.99 7.69 -7.95
N LYS A 108 47.05 8.68 -8.84
CA LYS A 108 47.91 9.85 -8.62
C LYS A 108 47.31 10.78 -7.56
N LEU A 109 45.98 10.99 -7.57
CA LEU A 109 45.26 11.72 -6.51
C LEU A 109 45.19 10.93 -5.19
N LEU A 110 44.90 9.64 -5.26
CA LEU A 110 44.80 8.72 -4.14
C LEU A 110 46.18 8.38 -3.58
N ALA A 111 47.26 8.19 -4.35
CA ALA A 111 48.60 7.95 -3.78
C ALA A 111 49.19 9.20 -3.11
N THR A 112 48.80 10.40 -3.57
CA THR A 112 49.11 11.64 -2.84
C THR A 112 48.29 11.73 -1.55
N GLY A 113 47.08 11.14 -1.52
CA GLY A 113 46.23 11.00 -0.34
C GLY A 113 46.51 9.79 0.58
N TYR A 114 47.12 8.70 0.08
CA TYR A 114 47.37 7.44 0.79
C TYR A 114 48.72 7.46 1.51
N ARG A 115 49.65 8.31 1.05
CA ARG A 115 50.90 8.60 1.78
C ARG A 115 50.68 9.46 3.03
N GLN A 116 49.55 10.14 3.14
CA GLN A 116 49.15 10.80 4.37
C GLN A 116 48.04 9.99 5.02
N ASN A 117 48.00 9.95 6.34
CA ASN A 117 46.94 9.37 7.16
C ASN A 117 45.60 10.14 6.97
N SER A 118 45.09 10.24 5.75
CA SER A 118 44.05 11.19 5.38
C SER A 118 42.66 10.59 5.56
N ILE A 119 41.96 11.14 6.55
CA ILE A 119 40.55 10.86 6.91
C ILE A 119 39.61 11.05 5.70
N TRP A 120 40.03 11.81 4.68
CA TRP A 120 39.24 12.12 3.49
C TRP A 120 38.87 10.91 2.64
N GLY A 121 39.75 9.90 2.53
CA GLY A 121 39.44 8.67 1.79
C GLY A 121 38.33 7.87 2.48
N ASP A 122 38.41 7.79 3.81
CA ASP A 122 37.43 7.10 4.65
C ASP A 122 36.08 7.83 4.63
N MET A 123 36.09 9.16 4.64
CA MET A 123 34.90 9.99 4.52
C MET A 123 34.22 9.88 3.15
N LEU A 124 34.98 9.75 2.07
CA LEU A 124 34.45 9.56 0.72
C LEU A 124 33.79 8.19 0.56
N MET A 125 34.36 7.15 1.18
CA MET A 125 33.72 5.82 1.26
C MET A 125 32.42 5.86 2.03
N GLY A 126 32.38 6.50 3.20
CA GLY A 126 31.13 6.69 3.96
C GLY A 126 30.09 7.49 3.17
N ALA A 127 30.51 8.54 2.46
CA ALA A 127 29.61 9.35 1.64
C ALA A 127 29.01 8.58 0.45
N ALA A 128 29.79 7.75 -0.22
CA ALA A 128 29.33 6.96 -1.35
C ALA A 128 28.33 5.86 -0.96
N LEU A 129 28.42 5.36 0.28
CA LEU A 129 27.53 4.31 0.78
C LEU A 129 26.12 4.81 1.12
N GLY A 130 25.94 6.09 1.47
CA GLY A 130 24.63 6.65 1.85
C GLY A 130 23.49 6.39 0.83
N PRO A 131 23.67 6.77 -0.46
CA PRO A 131 22.66 6.52 -1.50
C PRO A 131 22.38 5.03 -1.74
N VAL A 132 23.39 4.17 -1.59
CA VAL A 132 23.25 2.71 -1.75
C VAL A 132 22.38 2.14 -0.63
N PHE A 133 22.60 2.57 0.61
CA PHE A 133 21.80 2.17 1.77
C PHE A 133 20.35 2.67 1.67
N ALA A 134 20.16 3.91 1.21
CA ALA A 134 18.83 4.48 0.98
C ALA A 134 18.04 3.70 -0.08
N SER A 135 18.70 3.24 -1.13
CA SER A 135 18.03 2.55 -2.25
C SER A 135 17.67 1.08 -1.94
N CYS A 136 18.35 0.47 -0.97
CA CYS A 136 18.24 -0.96 -0.68
C CYS A 136 17.45 -1.27 0.60
N SER A 137 16.99 -0.27 1.35
CA SER A 137 16.25 -0.45 2.60
C SER A 137 14.75 -0.25 2.39
N PRO A 138 13.92 -1.31 2.50
CA PRO A 138 12.46 -1.19 2.42
C PRO A 138 11.89 -0.27 3.50
N THR A 139 12.49 -0.28 4.70
CA THR A 139 12.07 0.55 5.84
C THR A 139 12.36 2.04 5.60
N TYR A 140 13.37 2.38 4.80
CA TYR A 140 13.65 3.76 4.42
C TYR A 140 12.53 4.38 3.57
N PHE A 141 11.88 3.60 2.70
CA PHE A 141 10.71 4.06 1.95
C PHE A 141 9.48 4.28 2.84
N VAL A 142 9.28 3.44 3.87
CA VAL A 142 8.23 3.65 4.88
C VAL A 142 8.50 4.92 5.68
N ILE A 143 9.76 5.17 6.05
CA ILE A 143 10.14 6.41 6.73
C ILE A 143 9.90 7.61 5.80
N LEU A 144 10.31 7.56 4.53
CA LEU A 144 9.99 8.62 3.56
C LEU A 144 8.48 8.84 3.46
N ALA A 145 7.67 7.79 3.33
CA ALA A 145 6.22 7.89 3.20
C ALA A 145 5.53 8.44 4.46
N THR A 146 6.07 8.18 5.64
CA THR A 146 5.55 8.69 6.93
C THR A 146 6.07 10.09 7.28
N VAL A 147 7.29 10.42 6.85
CA VAL A 147 7.98 11.69 7.13
C VAL A 147 7.64 12.79 6.11
N LEU A 148 7.29 12.44 4.87
CA LEU A 148 6.92 13.44 3.86
C LEU A 148 5.60 14.19 4.14
N PRO A 149 4.52 13.57 4.67
CA PRO A 149 3.26 14.26 4.96
C PRO A 149 3.29 15.08 6.25
N ALA A 150 4.12 14.70 7.22
CA ALA A 150 4.25 15.39 8.50
C ALA A 150 5.16 16.64 8.38
N SER A 151 4.90 17.65 9.21
CA SER A 151 5.63 18.93 9.24
C SER A 151 7.16 18.77 9.03
N PHE A 152 7.78 19.66 8.23
CA PHE A 152 9.21 19.58 7.85
C PHE A 152 10.15 19.40 9.05
N LEU A 153 9.84 20.05 10.18
CA LEU A 153 10.67 20.01 11.38
C LEU A 153 10.61 18.65 12.09
N MET A 154 9.42 18.05 12.23
CA MET A 154 9.29 16.72 12.85
C MET A 154 9.97 15.65 11.98
N GLY A 155 9.76 15.74 10.66
CA GLY A 155 10.39 14.83 9.71
C GLY A 155 11.91 14.85 9.72
N PHE A 156 12.52 16.03 9.84
CA PHE A 156 13.97 16.17 9.96
C PHE A 156 14.50 15.55 11.26
N VAL A 157 13.76 15.69 12.36
CA VAL A 157 14.15 15.17 13.68
C VAL A 157 14.07 13.64 13.71
N ASP A 158 13.06 13.04 13.09
CA ASP A 158 12.95 11.58 12.95
C ASP A 158 14.05 10.99 12.04
N LEU A 159 14.35 11.66 10.92
CA LEU A 159 15.46 11.29 10.04
C LEU A 159 16.81 11.32 10.77
N LEU A 160 17.01 12.29 11.65
CA LEU A 160 18.23 12.42 12.45
C LEU A 160 18.34 11.28 13.47
N ALA A 161 17.24 10.90 14.12
CA ALA A 161 17.20 9.74 15.01
C ALA A 161 17.51 8.42 14.28
N TYR A 162 16.96 8.22 13.09
CA TYR A 162 17.27 7.08 12.22
C TYR A 162 18.76 7.02 11.86
N ALA A 163 19.33 8.13 11.40
CA ALA A 163 20.74 8.20 11.04
C ALA A 163 21.66 7.91 12.24
N ILE A 164 21.31 8.38 13.44
CA ILE A 164 22.06 8.08 14.67
C ILE A 164 21.96 6.59 15.01
N GLY A 165 20.78 5.97 14.94
CA GLY A 165 20.58 4.55 15.22
C GLY A 165 21.42 3.66 14.29
N LEU A 166 21.36 3.92 12.99
CA LEU A 166 22.12 3.21 11.96
C LEU A 166 23.64 3.36 12.16
N SER A 167 24.14 4.60 12.19
CA SER A 167 25.56 4.88 12.34
C SER A 167 26.12 4.38 13.68
N GLY A 168 25.32 4.48 14.75
CA GLY A 168 25.69 4.01 16.08
C GLY A 168 25.86 2.49 16.13
N PHE A 169 24.92 1.73 15.57
CA PHE A 169 25.01 0.27 15.58
C PHE A 169 26.10 -0.25 14.63
N LEU A 170 26.28 0.36 13.46
CA LEU A 170 27.41 0.03 12.57
C LEU A 170 28.77 0.27 13.23
N LEU A 171 28.90 1.34 13.99
CA LEU A 171 30.12 1.63 14.74
C LEU A 171 30.41 0.55 15.80
N ILE A 172 29.37 0.07 16.50
CA ILE A 172 29.49 -1.01 17.49
C ILE A 172 30.00 -2.29 16.80
N ILE A 173 29.39 -2.68 15.66
CA ILE A 173 29.81 -3.84 14.88
C ILE A 173 31.24 -3.68 14.38
N ALA A 174 31.62 -2.48 13.90
CA ALA A 174 32.97 -2.22 13.43
C ALA A 174 34.02 -2.42 14.54
N ILE A 175 33.78 -1.87 15.72
CA ILE A 175 34.68 -2.00 16.87
C ILE A 175 34.72 -3.45 17.39
N ALA A 176 33.57 -4.12 17.46
CA ALA A 176 33.48 -5.52 17.88
C ALA A 176 34.21 -6.44 16.90
N GLY A 177 34.03 -6.21 15.60
CA GLY A 177 34.71 -6.92 14.52
C GLY A 177 36.23 -6.75 14.58
N GLN A 178 36.73 -5.54 14.86
CA GLN A 178 38.16 -5.29 15.07
C GLN A 178 38.72 -6.15 16.20
N LYS A 179 38.08 -6.12 17.38
CA LYS A 179 38.50 -6.93 18.53
C LYS A 179 38.45 -8.44 18.25
N LEU A 180 37.45 -8.90 17.51
CA LEU A 180 37.29 -10.30 17.18
C LEU A 180 38.39 -10.78 16.23
N VAL A 181 38.70 -10.00 15.19
CA VAL A 181 39.76 -10.31 14.23
C VAL A 181 41.13 -10.27 14.90
N ASP A 182 41.40 -9.26 15.73
CA ASP A 182 42.64 -9.16 16.51
C ASP A 182 42.82 -10.36 17.46
N ARG A 183 41.72 -10.84 18.06
CA ARG A 183 41.73 -11.97 18.99
C ARG A 183 41.87 -13.33 18.30
N LEU A 184 41.28 -13.48 17.12
CA LEU A 184 41.34 -14.74 16.34
C LEU A 184 42.61 -14.85 15.49
N GLY A 185 43.41 -13.77 15.37
CA GLY A 185 44.66 -13.77 14.61
C GLY A 185 44.47 -14.05 13.11
N VAL A 186 43.25 -13.87 12.58
CA VAL A 186 42.91 -14.18 11.19
C VAL A 186 43.39 -13.04 10.29
N THR A 187 44.46 -13.27 9.54
CA THR A 187 44.91 -12.35 8.50
C THR A 187 43.95 -12.42 7.31
N ILE A 188 43.15 -11.37 7.10
CA ILE A 188 42.27 -11.25 5.94
C ILE A 188 43.15 -10.97 4.71
N GLU A 189 43.49 -12.00 3.93
CA GLU A 189 44.24 -11.84 2.69
C GLU A 189 43.40 -11.05 1.65
N PRO A 190 43.91 -9.92 1.10
CA PRO A 190 43.18 -9.06 0.16
C PRO A 190 42.70 -9.72 -1.15
N GLY A 191 43.19 -10.92 -1.45
CA GLY A 191 42.82 -11.74 -2.62
C GLY A 191 42.28 -13.14 -2.29
N GLY A 192 42.02 -13.45 -1.02
CA GLY A 192 41.65 -14.79 -0.56
C GLY A 192 40.22 -15.22 -0.89
N TRP A 193 39.90 -16.49 -0.57
CA TRP A 193 38.57 -17.09 -0.76
C TRP A 193 37.44 -16.26 -0.13
N PHE A 194 37.69 -15.64 1.02
CA PHE A 194 36.74 -14.77 1.73
C PHE A 194 36.18 -13.64 0.86
N ARG A 195 37.03 -12.94 0.10
CA ARG A 195 36.62 -11.86 -0.80
C ARG A 195 35.74 -12.37 -1.95
N ARG A 196 36.09 -13.54 -2.50
CA ARG A 196 35.31 -14.18 -3.58
C ARG A 196 33.94 -14.62 -3.08
N SER A 197 33.85 -15.18 -1.87
CA SER A 197 32.58 -15.59 -1.27
C SER A 197 31.64 -14.40 -1.06
N ILE A 198 32.17 -13.25 -0.62
CA ILE A 198 31.39 -12.01 -0.49
C ILE A 198 30.95 -11.49 -1.87
N GLY A 199 31.84 -11.51 -2.86
CA GLY A 199 31.50 -11.10 -4.23
C GLY A 199 30.40 -11.96 -4.87
N ILE A 200 30.42 -13.28 -4.63
CA ILE A 200 29.36 -14.21 -5.06
C ILE A 200 28.05 -13.88 -4.36
N LEU A 201 28.08 -13.57 -3.07
CA LEU A 201 26.89 -13.15 -2.32
C LEU A 201 26.27 -11.86 -2.90
N PHE A 202 27.09 -10.84 -3.19
CA PHE A 202 26.62 -9.61 -3.86
C PHE A 202 26.00 -9.88 -5.22
N LEU A 203 26.59 -10.78 -6.01
CA LEU A 203 26.07 -11.16 -7.32
C LEU A 203 24.69 -11.82 -7.20
N VAL A 204 24.54 -12.78 -6.28
CA VAL A 204 23.27 -13.50 -6.05
C VAL A 204 22.19 -12.54 -5.54
N VAL A 205 22.50 -11.74 -4.51
CA VAL A 205 21.55 -10.75 -3.96
C VAL A 205 21.17 -9.71 -5.01
N GLY A 206 22.14 -9.20 -5.78
CA GLY A 206 21.89 -8.23 -6.84
C GLY A 206 20.95 -8.77 -7.94
N ILE A 207 21.09 -10.03 -8.34
CA ILE A 207 20.18 -10.69 -9.30
C ILE A 207 18.78 -10.85 -8.71
N LEU A 208 18.66 -11.26 -7.45
CA LEU A 208 17.37 -11.41 -6.78
C LEU A 208 16.61 -10.08 -6.65
N VAL A 209 17.33 -8.98 -6.38
CA VAL A 209 16.77 -7.62 -6.34
C VAL A 209 16.36 -7.16 -7.74
N ALA A 210 17.23 -7.29 -8.74
CA ALA A 210 16.96 -6.84 -10.11
C ALA A 210 15.77 -7.57 -10.76
N THR A 211 15.56 -8.86 -10.41
CA THR A 211 14.46 -9.68 -10.93
C THR A 211 13.15 -9.53 -10.14
N GLY A 212 13.15 -8.77 -9.03
CA GLY A 212 12.00 -8.69 -8.12
C GLY A 212 11.71 -9.98 -7.36
N THR A 213 12.55 -11.02 -7.51
CA THR A 213 12.41 -12.31 -6.83
C THR A 213 12.56 -12.15 -5.32
N MET A 214 13.37 -11.18 -4.86
CA MET A 214 13.51 -10.86 -3.43
C MET A 214 12.16 -10.47 -2.82
N VAL A 215 11.39 -9.61 -3.49
CA VAL A 215 10.05 -9.17 -3.03
C VAL A 215 9.07 -10.35 -3.02
N ARG A 216 9.15 -11.24 -4.01
CA ARG A 216 8.33 -12.47 -4.06
C ARG A 216 8.70 -13.47 -2.97
N LEU A 217 10.00 -13.57 -2.64
CA LEU A 217 10.49 -14.42 -1.57
C LEU A 217 10.06 -13.89 -0.20
N GLU A 218 10.10 -12.57 -0.01
CA GLU A 218 9.56 -11.90 1.17
C GLU A 218 8.05 -12.14 1.31
N ALA A 219 7.27 -11.95 0.23
CA ALA A 219 5.83 -12.27 0.21
C ALA A 219 5.54 -13.75 0.53
N TRP A 220 6.31 -14.67 -0.03
CA TRP A 220 6.18 -16.11 0.21
C TRP A 220 6.60 -16.53 1.64
N LEU A 221 7.58 -15.85 2.23
CA LEU A 221 7.97 -16.06 3.64
C LEU A 221 6.91 -15.52 4.61
N LEU A 222 6.28 -14.40 4.27
CA LEU A 222 5.15 -13.82 5.00
C LEU A 222 3.94 -14.77 5.01
N GLU A 223 3.59 -15.36 3.86
CA GLU A 223 2.53 -16.37 3.74
C GLU A 223 2.76 -17.63 4.59
N ARG A 224 4.03 -17.97 4.88
CA ARG A 224 4.43 -19.12 5.72
C ARG A 224 4.60 -18.81 7.21
N GLY A 225 4.26 -17.58 7.63
CA GLY A 225 4.33 -17.16 9.03
C GLY A 225 5.74 -16.77 9.52
N PHE A 226 6.74 -16.70 8.62
CA PHE A 226 8.05 -16.13 8.91
C PHE A 226 8.01 -14.63 8.65
N ASP A 227 7.30 -13.94 9.55
CA ASP A 227 7.09 -12.52 9.48
C ASP A 227 8.16 -11.81 10.33
N ALA A 228 9.25 -11.35 9.69
CA ALA A 228 10.27 -10.52 10.33
C ALA A 228 9.68 -9.15 10.74
N THR A 229 8.71 -8.66 9.97
CA THR A 229 7.86 -7.52 10.30
C THR A 229 7.02 -7.77 11.54
N LYS A 230 6.59 -8.99 11.88
CA LYS A 230 5.88 -9.29 13.15
C LYS A 230 6.73 -8.97 14.37
N TYR A 231 8.04 -9.24 14.32
CA TYR A 231 8.94 -8.89 15.41
C TYR A 231 9.33 -7.41 15.37
N GLU A 232 9.44 -6.81 14.18
CA GLU A 232 9.58 -5.36 14.03
C GLU A 232 8.37 -4.60 14.57
N HIS A 233 7.13 -4.95 14.20
CA HIS A 233 5.88 -4.36 14.66
C HIS A 233 5.60 -4.62 16.15
N VAL A 234 6.03 -5.76 16.70
CA VAL A 234 5.95 -6.06 18.15
C VAL A 234 7.02 -5.31 18.96
N LEU A 235 8.22 -5.07 18.42
CA LEU A 235 9.26 -4.26 19.08
C LEU A 235 9.13 -2.74 18.81
N LEU A 236 8.49 -2.32 17.72
CA LEU A 236 8.42 -0.93 17.25
C LEU A 236 7.08 -0.24 17.51
N GLY A 237 6.16 -0.79 18.31
CA GLY A 237 5.08 -0.04 18.98
C GLY A 237 4.45 1.15 18.22
N ALA A 238 4.20 1.00 16.92
CA ALA A 238 3.38 1.92 16.13
C ALA A 238 2.01 1.27 16.05
N PRO A 239 0.98 1.82 16.71
CA PRO A 239 -0.34 1.25 16.64
C PRO A 239 -0.99 1.76 15.35
N MET A 240 -1.10 0.94 14.31
CA MET A 240 -2.18 1.12 13.33
C MET A 240 -2.75 -0.13 12.67
N ASP A 241 -2.24 -1.35 12.90
CA ASP A 241 -2.77 -2.54 12.18
C ASP A 241 -2.99 -3.79 13.05
N THR A 242 -3.45 -3.64 14.29
CA THR A 242 -4.02 -4.77 15.05
C THR A 242 -5.45 -4.44 15.50
N PRO A 243 -6.41 -5.37 15.33
CA PRO A 243 -7.75 -5.20 15.90
C PRO A 243 -7.57 -5.08 17.41
N LEU A 244 -7.94 -3.91 17.91
CA LEU A 244 -7.67 -3.47 19.26
C LEU A 244 -8.63 -4.17 20.22
N ASP A 245 -8.20 -5.30 20.78
CA ASP A 245 -8.86 -5.85 21.98
C ASP A 245 -8.57 -4.92 23.18
N ARG A 246 -9.38 -3.86 23.28
CA ARG A 246 -9.29 -2.77 24.27
C ARG A 246 -10.45 -2.86 25.25
N SER A 247 -10.59 -3.96 25.97
CA SER A 247 -11.57 -4.10 27.06
C SER A 247 -11.36 -3.14 28.25
N ALA A 248 -10.30 -2.32 28.31
CA ALA A 248 -9.89 -1.60 29.53
C ALA A 248 -9.89 -0.05 29.47
N THR A 249 -10.49 0.59 28.46
CA THR A 249 -10.28 2.05 28.22
C THR A 249 -11.42 3.00 28.55
N SER A 250 -12.49 2.57 29.23
CA SER A 250 -13.64 3.45 29.55
C SER A 250 -13.37 4.54 30.61
N THR A 251 -12.15 4.65 31.14
CA THR A 251 -11.82 5.55 32.26
C THR A 251 -10.70 6.55 31.98
N LEU A 252 -10.23 6.67 30.74
CA LEU A 252 -9.16 7.63 30.41
C LEU A 252 -9.72 9.06 30.31
N THR A 253 -9.03 10.02 30.93
CA THR A 253 -9.30 11.45 30.72
C THR A 253 -8.92 11.86 29.29
N PRO A 254 -9.41 13.00 28.77
CA PRO A 254 -9.04 13.49 27.44
C PRO A 254 -7.51 13.59 27.23
N GLU A 255 -6.76 14.00 28.26
CA GLU A 255 -5.31 14.08 28.23
C GLU A 255 -4.65 12.70 28.13
N GLY A 256 -5.22 11.71 28.84
CA GLY A 256 -4.78 10.31 28.74
C GLY A 256 -5.04 9.72 27.36
N LYS A 257 -6.17 10.08 26.73
CA LYS A 257 -6.50 9.63 25.37
C LYS A 257 -5.58 10.21 24.31
N ALA A 258 -5.19 11.47 24.42
CA ALA A 258 -4.26 12.11 23.48
C ALA A 258 -2.89 11.42 23.39
N LEU A 259 -2.52 10.62 24.41
CA LEU A 259 -1.27 9.84 24.43
C LEU A 259 -1.40 8.48 23.72
N VAL A 260 -2.61 7.99 23.50
CA VAL A 260 -2.90 6.61 23.05
C VAL A 260 -3.64 6.58 21.71
N TYR A 261 -4.50 7.56 21.48
CA TYR A 261 -5.38 7.63 20.32
C TYR A 261 -5.03 8.85 19.47
N PRO A 262 -5.02 8.71 18.13
CA PRO A 262 -4.89 9.86 17.25
C PRO A 262 -6.15 10.71 17.31
N GLU A 263 -5.99 12.03 17.29
CA GLU A 263 -7.10 12.95 17.09
C GLU A 263 -7.64 12.78 15.67
N ALA A 264 -8.96 12.77 15.52
CA ALA A 264 -9.61 12.63 14.21
C ALA A 264 -9.27 13.84 13.33
N PRO A 265 -8.66 13.64 12.14
CA PRO A 265 -8.47 14.72 11.18
C PRO A 265 -9.80 15.36 10.77
N GLU A 266 -9.78 16.63 10.41
CA GLU A 266 -10.97 17.30 9.89
C GLU A 266 -11.34 16.81 8.48
N LEU A 267 -12.60 17.00 8.07
CA LEU A 267 -13.05 16.77 6.70
C LEU A 267 -12.45 17.85 5.79
N VAL A 268 -11.46 17.50 4.98
CA VAL A 268 -10.59 18.47 4.29
C VAL A 268 -11.21 18.91 2.97
N LEU A 269 -11.77 20.12 2.94
CA LEU A 269 -12.33 20.77 1.74
C LEU A 269 -13.22 19.84 0.89
N PRO A 270 -14.37 19.35 1.42
CA PRO A 270 -15.29 18.54 0.64
C PRO A 270 -15.78 19.25 -0.61
N ASP A 271 -15.89 18.53 -1.72
CA ASP A 271 -16.29 19.06 -3.02
C ASP A 271 -17.82 19.13 -3.18
N GLY A 272 -18.56 18.49 -2.26
CA GLY A 272 -20.02 18.46 -2.25
C GLY A 272 -20.58 17.87 -0.96
N TYR A 273 -21.87 18.13 -0.73
CA TYR A 273 -22.58 17.70 0.46
C TYR A 273 -23.95 17.13 0.08
N ILE A 274 -24.31 16.02 0.69
CA ILE A 274 -25.58 15.31 0.52
C ILE A 274 -26.14 15.02 1.92
N ASN A 275 -27.45 15.15 2.10
CA ASN A 275 -28.15 14.95 3.39
C ASN A 275 -27.70 15.88 4.54
N THR A 276 -27.01 17.00 4.26
CA THR A 276 -26.60 17.99 5.29
C THR A 276 -27.52 19.22 5.37
N GLY A 277 -28.61 19.24 4.60
CA GLY A 277 -29.41 20.46 4.42
C GLY A 277 -28.67 21.58 3.66
N GLY A 278 -27.66 21.22 2.86
CA GLY A 278 -26.86 22.14 2.05
C GLY A 278 -25.77 22.90 2.82
N LYS A 279 -25.47 22.48 4.05
CA LYS A 279 -24.47 23.12 4.91
C LYS A 279 -23.19 22.28 4.99
N PRO A 280 -22.01 22.91 5.11
CA PRO A 280 -20.79 22.22 5.51
C PRO A 280 -20.97 21.52 6.87
N ILE A 281 -20.33 20.36 7.00
CA ILE A 281 -20.25 19.54 8.21
C ILE A 281 -18.77 19.38 8.57
N THR A 282 -18.44 19.35 9.86
CA THR A 282 -17.07 19.19 10.36
C THR A 282 -17.02 18.16 11.48
N ILE A 283 -15.86 17.59 11.78
CA ILE A 283 -15.67 16.73 12.96
C ILE A 283 -15.73 17.59 14.22
N GLY A 284 -15.15 18.80 14.18
CA GLY A 284 -15.10 19.71 15.31
C GLY A 284 -16.46 20.10 15.89
N GLU A 285 -17.54 20.16 15.10
CA GLU A 285 -18.87 20.52 15.62
C GLU A 285 -19.51 19.44 16.51
N PHE A 286 -19.05 18.19 16.38
CA PHE A 286 -19.51 17.03 17.14
C PHE A 286 -18.72 16.78 18.43
N LYS A 287 -17.49 17.31 18.54
CA LYS A 287 -16.65 17.19 19.73
C LYS A 287 -17.39 17.73 20.96
N GLY A 288 -17.41 16.93 22.02
CA GLY A 288 -18.17 17.16 23.26
C GLY A 288 -19.67 16.86 23.19
N LYS A 289 -20.21 16.45 22.03
CA LYS A 289 -21.67 16.31 21.80
C LYS A 289 -22.11 14.96 21.29
N LYS A 290 -21.38 14.36 20.34
CA LYS A 290 -21.75 13.12 19.64
C LYS A 290 -20.54 12.22 19.48
N VAL A 291 -20.81 10.93 19.27
CA VAL A 291 -19.85 9.95 18.73
C VAL A 291 -20.03 9.96 17.21
N VAL A 292 -18.93 9.96 16.45
CA VAL A 292 -18.98 10.03 14.98
C VAL A 292 -18.39 8.77 14.38
N LEU A 293 -19.12 8.09 13.52
CA LEU A 293 -18.60 7.00 12.69
C LEU A 293 -18.39 7.54 11.27
N ILE A 294 -17.13 7.60 10.86
CA ILE A 294 -16.73 7.97 9.50
C ILE A 294 -16.68 6.70 8.66
N ASP A 295 -17.44 6.66 7.57
CA ASP A 295 -17.49 5.55 6.64
C ASP A 295 -16.91 6.00 5.29
N ILE A 296 -15.69 5.55 4.97
CA ILE A 296 -15.09 5.82 3.66
C ILE A 296 -15.59 4.78 2.67
N TRP A 297 -16.25 5.23 1.61
CA TRP A 297 -16.95 4.36 0.67
C TRP A 297 -16.97 4.96 -0.75
N THR A 298 -17.31 4.13 -1.73
CA THR A 298 -17.69 4.57 -3.09
C THR A 298 -18.90 3.76 -3.56
N TYR A 299 -19.76 4.35 -4.38
CA TYR A 299 -21.07 3.75 -4.64
C TYR A 299 -21.04 2.54 -5.57
N SER A 300 -20.05 2.42 -6.47
CA SER A 300 -19.93 1.26 -7.36
C SER A 300 -19.13 0.10 -6.75
N CYS A 301 -18.64 0.22 -5.51
CA CYS A 301 -17.95 -0.85 -4.80
C CYS A 301 -18.93 -1.82 -4.14
N ILE A 302 -18.90 -3.11 -4.52
CA ILE A 302 -19.80 -4.11 -3.94
C ILE A 302 -19.55 -4.33 -2.45
N ASN A 303 -18.30 -4.34 -2.01
CA ASN A 303 -17.95 -4.48 -0.60
C ASN A 303 -18.54 -3.33 0.21
N CYS A 304 -18.51 -2.09 -0.31
CA CYS A 304 -19.20 -0.96 0.33
C CYS A 304 -20.71 -1.20 0.41
N GLN A 305 -21.36 -1.59 -0.70
CA GLN A 305 -22.81 -1.82 -0.74
C GLN A 305 -23.27 -2.88 0.27
N ARG A 306 -22.49 -3.95 0.48
CA ARG A 306 -22.80 -5.00 1.46
C ARG A 306 -22.73 -4.52 2.91
N THR A 307 -22.00 -3.44 3.21
CA THR A 307 -22.01 -2.83 4.56
C THR A 307 -23.20 -1.91 4.84
N LEU A 308 -23.88 -1.41 3.80
CA LEU A 308 -24.94 -0.41 3.94
C LEU A 308 -26.13 -0.85 4.79
N PRO A 309 -26.62 -2.11 4.75
CA PRO A 309 -27.69 -2.56 5.64
C PRO A 309 -27.36 -2.36 7.12
N TYR A 310 -26.11 -2.65 7.53
CA TYR A 310 -25.64 -2.48 8.90
C TYR A 310 -25.51 -1.01 9.28
N LEU A 311 -24.90 -0.19 8.42
CA LEU A 311 -24.78 1.25 8.65
C LEU A 311 -26.15 1.93 8.82
N LYS A 312 -27.13 1.58 7.98
CA LYS A 312 -28.50 2.08 8.09
C LYS A 312 -29.17 1.63 9.39
N ALA A 313 -29.02 0.36 9.76
CA ALA A 313 -29.55 -0.17 11.01
C ALA A 313 -28.95 0.55 12.23
N TRP A 314 -27.63 0.72 12.27
CA TRP A 314 -26.95 1.45 13.35
C TRP A 314 -27.35 2.92 13.40
N TYR A 315 -27.46 3.59 12.26
CA TYR A 315 -27.90 4.98 12.24
C TYR A 315 -29.31 5.12 12.82
N GLU A 316 -30.26 4.31 12.38
CA GLU A 316 -31.63 4.36 12.88
C GLU A 316 -31.71 4.11 14.39
N LYS A 317 -30.92 3.14 14.86
CA LYS A 317 -30.89 2.67 16.25
C LYS A 317 -30.22 3.65 17.21
N TYR A 318 -29.13 4.31 16.78
CA TYR A 318 -28.27 5.09 17.68
C TYR A 318 -28.24 6.60 17.42
N LYS A 319 -28.84 7.11 16.33
CA LYS A 319 -28.85 8.56 16.04
C LYS A 319 -29.39 9.40 17.19
N ASN A 320 -30.45 8.92 17.85
CA ASN A 320 -31.08 9.60 18.98
C ASN A 320 -30.30 9.43 20.30
N THR A 321 -29.41 8.45 20.38
CA THR A 321 -28.52 8.19 21.52
C THR A 321 -27.22 8.97 21.41
N GLY A 322 -26.97 9.63 20.28
CA GLY A 322 -25.83 10.51 20.06
C GLY A 322 -24.79 10.00 19.07
N LEU A 323 -25.11 8.99 18.24
CA LEU A 323 -24.28 8.60 17.10
C LEU A 323 -24.57 9.53 15.91
N GLU A 324 -23.53 9.96 15.20
CA GLU A 324 -23.62 10.49 13.85
C GLU A 324 -22.81 9.59 12.91
N ILE A 325 -23.34 9.28 11.74
CA ILE A 325 -22.55 8.61 10.68
C ILE A 325 -22.27 9.66 9.61
N ILE A 326 -21.02 9.74 9.15
CA ILE A 326 -20.63 10.58 8.02
C ILE A 326 -20.06 9.67 6.93
N GLY A 327 -20.79 9.54 5.83
CA GLY A 327 -20.30 8.84 4.65
C GLY A 327 -19.33 9.74 3.88
N VAL A 328 -18.05 9.39 3.89
CA VAL A 328 -17.03 10.05 3.06
C VAL A 328 -16.98 9.32 1.73
N HIS A 329 -17.66 9.88 0.73
CA HIS A 329 -17.65 9.32 -0.62
C HIS A 329 -16.36 9.73 -1.34
N THR A 330 -15.38 8.84 -1.36
CA THR A 330 -14.13 9.01 -2.11
C THR A 330 -14.23 8.16 -3.38
N PRO A 331 -14.24 8.77 -4.59
CA PRO A 331 -14.51 8.05 -5.83
C PRO A 331 -13.35 7.13 -6.21
N GLU A 332 -13.65 6.00 -6.85
CA GLU A 332 -12.68 5.14 -7.52
C GLU A 332 -12.58 5.46 -9.02
N PHE A 333 -13.70 5.86 -9.63
CA PHE A 333 -13.79 6.20 -11.05
C PHE A 333 -14.24 7.65 -11.27
N ALA A 334 -13.93 8.19 -12.46
CA ALA A 334 -14.25 9.59 -12.79
C ALA A 334 -15.75 9.89 -12.76
N PHE A 335 -16.61 8.93 -13.15
CA PHE A 335 -18.06 9.10 -13.10
C PHE A 335 -18.59 9.23 -11.66
N GLU A 336 -17.85 8.74 -10.67
CA GLU A 336 -18.22 8.82 -9.26
C GLU A 336 -17.91 10.19 -8.64
N LYS A 337 -17.15 11.05 -9.34
CA LYS A 337 -16.95 12.46 -8.94
C LYS A 337 -18.21 13.30 -9.13
N LEU A 338 -19.16 12.85 -9.94
CA LEU A 338 -20.35 13.60 -10.29
C LEU A 338 -21.37 13.53 -9.14
N GLN A 339 -21.61 14.65 -8.45
CA GLN A 339 -22.57 14.72 -7.33
C GLN A 339 -23.96 14.17 -7.68
N LYS A 340 -24.43 14.35 -8.92
CA LYS A 340 -25.71 13.80 -9.38
C LYS A 340 -25.75 12.26 -9.33
N ASN A 341 -24.66 11.60 -9.70
CA ASN A 341 -24.55 10.15 -9.68
C ASN A 341 -24.53 9.65 -8.23
N VAL A 342 -23.70 10.27 -7.39
CA VAL A 342 -23.63 9.97 -5.95
C VAL A 342 -24.98 10.18 -5.27
N GLN A 343 -25.68 11.28 -5.57
CA GLN A 343 -27.01 11.55 -5.01
C GLN A 343 -28.05 10.50 -5.44
N THR A 344 -28.01 10.06 -6.70
CA THR A 344 -28.89 9.00 -7.21
C THR A 344 -28.64 7.70 -6.44
N ALA A 345 -27.38 7.33 -6.24
CA ALA A 345 -27.00 6.14 -5.49
C ALA A 345 -27.39 6.25 -4.00
N VAL A 346 -27.11 7.38 -3.34
CA VAL A 346 -27.52 7.67 -1.96
C VAL A 346 -29.03 7.48 -1.77
N ASN A 347 -29.82 8.02 -2.70
CA ASN A 347 -31.28 7.87 -2.68
C ASN A 347 -31.71 6.41 -2.91
N GLY A 348 -31.12 5.75 -3.91
CA GLY A 348 -31.42 4.36 -4.26
C GLY A 348 -31.09 3.37 -3.14
N PHE A 349 -30.00 3.61 -2.40
CA PHE A 349 -29.61 2.80 -1.26
C PHE A 349 -30.37 3.15 0.03
N GLY A 350 -31.14 4.24 0.05
CA GLY A 350 -31.86 4.72 1.22
C GLY A 350 -30.92 5.22 2.33
N ILE A 351 -29.80 5.84 1.96
CA ILE A 351 -28.87 6.44 2.90
C ILE A 351 -29.43 7.79 3.36
N THR A 352 -29.66 7.93 4.67
CA THR A 352 -30.24 9.14 5.26
C THR A 352 -29.25 9.96 6.10
N TYR A 353 -28.11 9.38 6.45
CA TYR A 353 -27.04 10.08 7.15
C TYR A 353 -26.28 11.04 6.22
N PRO A 354 -25.59 12.06 6.76
CA PRO A 354 -24.72 12.95 6.01
C PRO A 354 -23.71 12.23 5.11
N VAL A 355 -23.57 12.70 3.88
CA VAL A 355 -22.54 12.24 2.94
C VAL A 355 -21.78 13.45 2.40
N ILE A 356 -20.45 13.37 2.40
CA ILE A 356 -19.57 14.36 1.77
C ILE A 356 -18.91 13.75 0.54
N LEU A 357 -18.59 14.60 -0.45
CA LEU A 357 -17.79 14.19 -1.61
C LEU A 357 -16.33 14.57 -1.38
N ASP A 358 -15.44 13.60 -1.47
CA ASP A 358 -13.99 13.75 -1.37
C ASP A 358 -13.34 13.44 -2.72
N ASN A 359 -13.68 14.22 -3.76
CA ASN A 359 -13.32 13.94 -5.15
C ASN A 359 -11.81 14.02 -5.41
N GLU A 360 -11.11 14.78 -4.57
CA GLU A 360 -9.68 15.02 -4.66
C GLU A 360 -8.87 14.29 -3.57
N TYR A 361 -9.48 13.27 -2.93
CA TYR A 361 -8.84 12.40 -1.92
C TYR A 361 -8.22 13.16 -0.74
N ARG A 362 -8.69 14.36 -0.42
CA ARG A 362 -8.07 15.20 0.61
C ARG A 362 -8.36 14.63 2.00
N THR A 363 -9.61 14.25 2.24
CA THR A 363 -10.01 13.60 3.50
C THR A 363 -9.44 12.18 3.57
N TRP A 364 -9.51 11.42 2.48
CA TRP A 364 -8.86 10.12 2.33
C TRP A 364 -7.39 10.13 2.77
N ASN A 365 -6.61 11.08 2.23
CA ASN A 365 -5.18 11.23 2.54
C ASN A 365 -4.95 11.72 3.98
N ALA A 366 -5.81 12.62 4.49
CA ALA A 366 -5.71 13.09 5.87
C ALA A 366 -5.88 11.96 6.90
N TYR A 367 -6.74 10.98 6.58
CA TYR A 367 -6.96 9.77 7.39
C TYR A 367 -5.94 8.66 7.13
N GLY A 368 -4.98 8.86 6.20
CA GLY A 368 -4.02 7.83 5.80
C GLY A 368 -4.70 6.57 5.24
N ASN A 369 -5.87 6.72 4.60
CA ASN A 369 -6.65 5.58 4.14
C ASN A 369 -6.06 4.95 2.87
N GLN A 370 -6.33 3.67 2.66
CA GLN A 370 -5.90 2.89 1.49
C GLN A 370 -6.97 1.91 0.98
N TYR A 371 -8.15 1.85 1.61
CA TYR A 371 -9.13 0.79 1.35
C TYR A 371 -10.57 1.31 1.26
N TRP A 372 -11.37 0.61 0.46
CA TRP A 372 -12.83 0.71 0.46
C TRP A 372 -13.44 -0.64 0.86
N PRO A 373 -14.47 -0.67 1.74
CA PRO A 373 -14.79 0.37 2.72
C PRO A 373 -13.75 0.43 3.85
N ARG A 374 -13.71 1.55 4.59
CA ARG A 374 -13.03 1.63 5.90
C ARG A 374 -13.83 2.50 6.85
N LYS A 375 -13.90 2.10 8.11
CA LYS A 375 -14.65 2.79 9.16
C LYS A 375 -13.71 3.33 10.22
N TYR A 376 -13.95 4.55 10.68
CA TYR A 376 -13.25 5.17 11.81
C TYR A 376 -14.28 5.66 12.83
N LEU A 377 -14.19 5.18 14.07
CA LEU A 377 -15.06 5.57 15.16
C LEU A 377 -14.36 6.63 16.02
N VAL A 378 -14.94 7.82 16.03
CA VAL A 378 -14.49 8.99 16.78
C VAL A 378 -15.35 9.14 18.04
N ASP A 379 -14.71 9.19 19.20
CA ASP A 379 -15.39 9.35 20.48
C ASP A 379 -15.87 10.80 20.75
N ILE A 380 -16.46 11.02 21.92
CA ILE A 380 -16.94 12.34 22.35
C ILE A 380 -15.80 13.38 22.48
N ASP A 381 -14.57 12.95 22.75
CA ASP A 381 -13.42 13.85 22.95
C ASP A 381 -12.73 14.19 21.60
N GLY A 382 -13.16 13.56 20.49
CA GLY A 382 -12.63 13.78 19.15
C GLY A 382 -11.47 12.86 18.75
N PHE A 383 -11.26 11.76 19.46
CA PHE A 383 -10.20 10.80 19.15
C PHE A 383 -10.74 9.58 18.42
N ILE A 384 -9.96 9.04 17.47
CA ILE A 384 -10.30 7.79 16.78
C ILE A 384 -10.02 6.64 17.75
N VAL A 385 -11.07 6.06 18.32
CA VAL A 385 -10.98 5.01 19.35
C VAL A 385 -11.06 3.59 18.79
N TYR A 386 -11.53 3.45 17.56
CA TYR A 386 -11.63 2.19 16.82
C TYR A 386 -11.61 2.46 15.32
N ASP A 387 -11.09 1.52 14.54
CA ASP A 387 -11.20 1.50 13.09
C ASP A 387 -11.38 0.06 12.56
N HIS A 388 -11.94 -0.05 11.36
CA HIS A 388 -12.17 -1.34 10.71
C HIS A 388 -11.92 -1.22 9.21
N ILE A 389 -11.04 -2.07 8.68
CA ILE A 389 -10.68 -2.13 7.27
C ILE A 389 -11.52 -3.20 6.58
N GLY A 390 -12.11 -2.84 5.45
CA GLY A 390 -12.83 -3.77 4.59
C GLY A 390 -14.26 -4.06 5.06
N GLU A 391 -14.81 -5.12 4.49
CA GLU A 391 -16.13 -5.65 4.80
C GLU A 391 -16.03 -6.70 5.91
N GLY A 392 -16.94 -6.64 6.89
CA GLY A 392 -17.04 -7.62 7.97
C GLY A 392 -17.08 -6.97 9.34
N GLY A 393 -16.86 -7.77 10.39
CA GLY A 393 -16.67 -7.29 11.76
C GLY A 393 -17.82 -6.42 12.30
N TYR A 394 -19.07 -6.71 11.89
CA TYR A 394 -20.20 -5.84 12.19
C TYR A 394 -20.56 -5.84 13.68
N ALA A 395 -20.64 -7.01 14.32
CA ALA A 395 -20.90 -7.12 15.76
C ALA A 395 -19.79 -6.44 16.57
N GLU A 396 -18.53 -6.60 16.16
CA GLU A 396 -17.40 -5.91 16.80
C GLU A 396 -17.53 -4.39 16.67
N THR A 397 -17.78 -3.90 15.47
CA THR A 397 -17.97 -2.46 15.22
C THR A 397 -19.14 -1.90 16.04
N GLU A 398 -20.26 -2.62 16.10
CA GLU A 398 -21.44 -2.21 16.89
C GLU A 398 -21.13 -2.19 18.39
N MET A 399 -20.37 -3.16 18.92
CA MET A 399 -19.92 -3.15 20.31
C MET A 399 -19.06 -1.92 20.62
N GLN A 400 -18.16 -1.52 19.72
CA GLN A 400 -17.33 -0.32 19.90
C GLN A 400 -18.17 0.96 19.84
N ILE A 401 -19.17 1.02 18.96
CA ILE A 401 -20.16 2.11 18.93
C ILE A 401 -20.87 2.23 20.28
N GLN A 402 -21.39 1.12 20.81
CA GLN A 402 -22.07 1.12 22.10
C GLN A 402 -21.15 1.55 23.24
N LYS A 403 -19.90 1.11 23.23
CA LYS A 403 -18.89 1.51 24.23
C LYS A 403 -18.60 3.01 24.18
N ALA A 404 -18.42 3.58 22.99
CA ALA A 404 -18.21 5.02 22.83
C ALA A 404 -19.44 5.83 23.23
N LEU A 405 -20.65 5.33 22.96
CA LEU A 405 -21.91 5.95 23.39
C LEU A 405 -22.11 5.88 24.91
N ALA A 406 -21.72 4.77 25.55
CA ALA A 406 -21.76 4.62 27.00
C ALA A 406 -20.81 5.62 27.69
N GLU A 407 -19.59 5.76 27.17
CA GLU A 407 -18.65 6.78 27.67
C GLU A 407 -19.23 8.20 27.50
N ARG A 408 -19.80 8.51 26.33
CA ARG A 408 -20.49 9.78 26.09
C ARG A 408 -21.59 10.02 27.12
N ALA A 409 -22.40 9.01 27.40
CA ALA A 409 -23.51 9.10 28.34
C ALA A 409 -23.01 9.41 29.75
N GLU A 410 -21.94 8.74 30.20
CA GLU A 410 -21.29 9.02 31.49
C GLU A 410 -20.76 10.47 31.56
N ARG A 411 -20.05 10.93 30.52
CA ARG A 411 -19.49 12.29 30.45
C ARG A 411 -20.55 13.38 30.49
N LEU A 412 -21.73 13.12 29.93
CA LEU A 412 -22.83 14.09 29.86
C LEU A 412 -23.90 13.90 30.94
N GLY A 413 -23.75 12.91 31.84
CA GLY A 413 -24.75 12.58 32.85
C GLY A 413 -26.08 12.09 32.27
N LEU A 414 -26.04 11.41 31.12
CA LEU A 414 -27.20 10.84 30.42
C LEU A 414 -27.34 9.35 30.72
N ALA A 415 -28.56 8.81 30.57
CA ALA A 415 -28.78 7.37 30.64
C ALA A 415 -28.43 6.68 29.31
N MET A 416 -27.78 5.52 29.37
CA MET A 416 -27.55 4.65 28.22
C MET A 416 -28.69 3.60 28.16
N PRO A 417 -29.51 3.56 27.10
CA PRO A 417 -30.49 2.49 26.92
C PRO A 417 -29.81 1.12 26.71
N ASP A 418 -30.32 0.06 27.33
CA ASP A 418 -29.84 -1.30 27.06
C ASP A 418 -30.28 -1.75 25.66
N ILE A 419 -29.31 -1.84 24.75
CA ILE A 419 -29.54 -2.11 23.34
C ILE A 419 -28.75 -3.37 22.97
N ALA A 420 -29.44 -4.44 22.58
CA ALA A 420 -28.77 -5.68 22.14
C ALA A 420 -27.99 -5.47 20.84
N VAL A 421 -26.77 -6.03 20.76
CA VAL A 421 -25.94 -6.04 19.55
C VAL A 421 -26.62 -6.89 18.47
N SER A 422 -26.58 -6.45 17.22
CA SER A 422 -27.16 -7.19 16.09
C SER A 422 -26.28 -8.42 15.81
N GLN A 423 -26.88 -9.56 15.48
CA GLN A 423 -26.10 -10.74 15.07
C GLN A 423 -25.55 -10.53 13.66
N ASP A 424 -24.29 -10.94 13.45
CA ASP A 424 -23.67 -10.95 12.13
C ASP A 424 -24.41 -11.92 11.21
N VAL A 425 -24.74 -11.45 10.01
CA VAL A 425 -25.09 -12.35 8.91
C VAL A 425 -23.79 -12.86 8.30
N ALA A 426 -23.74 -14.13 7.91
CA ALA A 426 -22.54 -14.78 7.38
C ALA A 426 -21.81 -13.91 6.33
N GLU A 427 -20.51 -13.68 6.55
CA GLU A 427 -19.65 -12.90 5.66
C GLU A 427 -19.44 -13.63 4.32
N ALA A 428 -19.66 -12.94 3.21
CA ALA A 428 -19.48 -13.49 1.87
C ALA A 428 -17.99 -13.55 1.43
N GLY A 429 -17.14 -12.68 1.98
CA GLY A 429 -15.79 -12.43 1.47
C GLY A 429 -14.78 -13.58 1.65
N GLY A 430 -14.90 -14.40 2.70
CA GLY A 430 -13.88 -15.40 3.06
C GLY A 430 -13.68 -16.56 2.08
N ARG A 431 -14.56 -16.70 1.08
CA ARG A 431 -14.53 -17.80 0.09
C ARG A 431 -14.28 -17.35 -1.34
N VAL A 432 -14.25 -16.04 -1.59
CA VAL A 432 -13.96 -15.46 -2.91
C VAL A 432 -12.45 -15.53 -3.17
N ARG A 433 -12.03 -16.09 -4.31
CA ARG A 433 -10.61 -16.14 -4.71
C ARG A 433 -10.27 -15.26 -5.91
N SER A 434 -11.27 -14.79 -6.65
CA SER A 434 -11.05 -13.82 -7.72
C SER A 434 -10.85 -12.41 -7.17
N PRO A 435 -9.74 -11.74 -7.52
CA PRO A 435 -9.54 -10.35 -7.15
C PRO A 435 -10.40 -9.45 -8.03
N GLU A 436 -10.64 -8.23 -7.56
CA GLU A 436 -11.19 -7.19 -8.41
C GLU A 436 -10.37 -7.03 -9.69
N THR A 437 -11.04 -7.07 -10.84
CA THR A 437 -10.40 -7.17 -12.15
C THR A 437 -10.71 -5.95 -13.00
N TYR A 438 -9.73 -5.06 -13.14
CA TYR A 438 -9.86 -3.81 -13.89
C TYR A 438 -9.61 -3.98 -15.39
N PHE A 439 -10.40 -3.28 -16.20
CA PHE A 439 -10.28 -3.30 -17.66
C PHE A 439 -9.47 -2.14 -18.24
N GLY A 440 -9.44 -0.99 -17.56
CA GLY A 440 -8.75 0.21 -18.01
C GLY A 440 -7.24 0.05 -18.09
N ALA A 441 -6.60 0.77 -19.01
CA ALA A 441 -5.17 0.68 -19.30
C ALA A 441 -4.27 0.95 -18.09
N TRP A 442 -4.70 1.72 -17.08
CA TRP A 442 -3.89 1.95 -15.89
C TRP A 442 -3.77 0.74 -14.97
N ARG A 443 -4.75 -0.18 -14.98
CA ARG A 443 -4.88 -1.26 -13.99
C ARG A 443 -5.15 -2.64 -14.60
N ASN A 444 -5.12 -2.79 -15.91
CA ASN A 444 -5.45 -4.04 -16.61
C ASN A 444 -4.31 -5.08 -16.65
N SER A 445 -3.67 -5.35 -15.51
CA SER A 445 -2.63 -6.38 -15.39
C SER A 445 -3.12 -7.79 -15.72
N ASN A 446 -4.42 -8.03 -15.65
CA ASN A 446 -5.08 -9.32 -15.86
C ASN A 446 -5.57 -9.54 -17.29
N LEU A 447 -5.14 -8.71 -18.25
CA LEU A 447 -5.46 -8.90 -19.66
C LEU A 447 -4.70 -10.12 -20.23
N GLY A 448 -5.43 -11.19 -20.55
CA GLY A 448 -4.87 -12.44 -21.05
C GLY A 448 -4.51 -12.44 -22.54
N ASN A 449 -5.04 -11.49 -23.33
CA ASN A 449 -4.69 -11.34 -24.75
C ASN A 449 -4.58 -9.87 -25.18
N GLY A 450 -3.49 -9.51 -25.86
CA GLY A 450 -3.21 -8.14 -26.30
C GLY A 450 -2.05 -7.50 -25.54
N ILE A 451 -2.04 -6.16 -25.48
CA ILE A 451 -1.00 -5.39 -24.82
C ILE A 451 -1.59 -4.67 -23.61
N SER A 452 -1.30 -5.17 -22.40
CA SER A 452 -1.68 -4.52 -21.13
C SER A 452 -0.97 -3.18 -20.96
N GLY A 453 -1.53 -2.28 -20.17
CA GLY A 453 -0.87 -1.01 -19.84
C GLY A 453 -0.88 0.05 -20.93
N THR A 454 -1.53 -0.22 -22.08
CA THR A 454 -1.50 0.68 -23.24
C THR A 454 -2.88 1.21 -23.59
N ARG A 455 -2.95 2.52 -23.89
CA ARG A 455 -4.16 3.19 -24.35
C ARG A 455 -4.33 3.06 -25.86
N GLY A 456 -5.59 3.14 -26.30
CA GLY A 456 -5.98 3.19 -27.69
C GLY A 456 -6.56 1.88 -28.22
N PRO A 457 -6.86 1.83 -29.53
CA PRO A 457 -7.59 0.72 -30.12
C PRO A 457 -6.71 -0.52 -30.30
N GLN A 458 -7.22 -1.67 -29.89
CA GLN A 458 -6.65 -3.00 -30.15
C GLN A 458 -7.71 -3.88 -30.82
N THR A 459 -7.27 -4.73 -31.76
CA THR A 459 -8.12 -5.79 -32.33
C THR A 459 -7.63 -7.11 -31.78
N LEU A 460 -8.51 -7.80 -31.07
CA LEU A 460 -8.20 -8.97 -30.27
C LEU A 460 -9.02 -10.15 -30.77
N THR A 461 -8.47 -11.34 -30.57
CA THR A 461 -9.11 -12.61 -30.94
C THR A 461 -9.16 -13.51 -29.72
N MET A 462 -10.30 -14.14 -29.49
CA MET A 462 -10.50 -14.99 -28.32
C MET A 462 -9.46 -16.12 -28.27
N SER A 463 -8.85 -16.30 -27.10
CA SER A 463 -7.94 -17.43 -26.84
C SER A 463 -8.75 -18.73 -26.68
N SER A 464 -8.20 -19.86 -27.14
CA SER A 464 -8.76 -21.18 -26.87
C SER A 464 -8.45 -21.69 -25.45
N ARG A 465 -7.53 -21.03 -24.75
CA ARG A 465 -7.15 -21.36 -23.37
C ARG A 465 -7.30 -20.13 -22.49
N LEU A 466 -8.25 -20.19 -21.56
CA LEU A 466 -8.52 -19.16 -20.57
C LEU A 466 -7.83 -19.54 -19.26
N GLN A 467 -7.07 -18.62 -18.68
CA GLN A 467 -6.50 -18.79 -17.34
C GLN A 467 -7.46 -18.24 -16.27
N PRO A 468 -7.45 -18.81 -15.05
CA PRO A 468 -8.14 -18.23 -13.90
C PRO A 468 -7.67 -16.81 -13.61
N ASN A 469 -8.61 -15.92 -13.24
CA ASN A 469 -8.36 -14.51 -12.89
C ASN A 469 -7.72 -13.68 -14.01
N GLU A 470 -7.90 -14.09 -15.27
CA GLU A 470 -7.55 -13.31 -16.45
C GLU A 470 -8.78 -13.12 -17.34
N PHE A 471 -8.88 -11.94 -17.96
CA PHE A 471 -9.93 -11.65 -18.93
C PHE A 471 -9.38 -11.67 -20.36
N TYR A 472 -10.19 -12.17 -21.27
CA TYR A 472 -9.88 -12.31 -22.69
C TYR A 472 -10.94 -11.61 -23.51
N LEU A 473 -10.50 -10.97 -24.60
CA LEU A 473 -11.37 -10.15 -25.45
C LEU A 473 -11.39 -10.66 -26.88
N ASP A 474 -12.53 -10.48 -27.55
CA ASP A 474 -12.70 -10.73 -28.98
C ASP A 474 -13.35 -9.52 -29.64
N GLY A 475 -12.86 -9.15 -30.83
CA GLY A 475 -13.31 -7.97 -31.56
C GLY A 475 -12.39 -6.76 -31.37
N ARG A 476 -12.89 -5.58 -31.76
CA ARG A 476 -12.15 -4.32 -31.70
C ARG A 476 -12.57 -3.52 -30.48
N TRP A 477 -11.58 -3.14 -29.67
CA TRP A 477 -11.77 -2.48 -28.39
C TRP A 477 -10.87 -1.26 -28.27
N ASN A 478 -11.32 -0.21 -27.59
CA ASN A 478 -10.53 0.96 -27.24
C ASN A 478 -10.21 0.95 -25.75
N PHE A 479 -8.94 0.90 -25.39
CA PHE A 479 -8.50 0.99 -24.00
C PHE A 479 -8.32 2.45 -23.60
N GLU A 480 -9.14 2.92 -22.66
CA GLU A 480 -8.96 4.20 -22.00
C GLU A 480 -8.25 4.01 -20.65
N GLU A 481 -8.00 5.11 -19.94
CA GLU A 481 -7.28 5.09 -18.65
C GLU A 481 -7.98 4.22 -17.61
N GLN A 482 -9.29 4.40 -17.44
CA GLN A 482 -10.09 3.78 -16.38
C GLN A 482 -11.01 2.65 -16.87
N TYR A 483 -11.33 2.60 -18.16
CA TYR A 483 -12.27 1.65 -18.73
C TYR A 483 -11.83 1.15 -20.12
N LEU A 484 -12.55 0.15 -20.59
CA LEU A 484 -12.45 -0.46 -21.90
C LEU A 484 -13.75 -0.21 -22.66
N GLU A 485 -13.68 0.25 -23.92
CA GLU A 485 -14.86 0.50 -24.76
C GLU A 485 -14.91 -0.40 -25.99
N ASN A 486 -16.07 -1.01 -26.28
CA ASN A 486 -16.21 -1.84 -27.47
C ASN A 486 -16.50 -1.01 -28.73
N LEU A 487 -15.69 -1.20 -29.78
CA LEU A 487 -15.81 -0.50 -31.07
C LEU A 487 -16.50 -1.33 -32.15
N SER A 488 -16.58 -2.65 -31.97
CA SER A 488 -17.25 -3.57 -32.90
C SER A 488 -18.49 -4.20 -32.25
N LYS A 489 -19.53 -4.41 -33.06
CA LYS A 489 -20.69 -5.23 -32.68
C LYS A 489 -20.29 -6.70 -32.54
N GLY A 490 -20.93 -7.42 -31.63
CA GLY A 490 -20.60 -8.81 -31.32
C GLY A 490 -19.25 -8.97 -30.64
N ALA A 491 -18.71 -7.90 -30.03
CA ALA A 491 -17.48 -8.00 -29.25
C ALA A 491 -17.73 -8.86 -28.01
N ARG A 492 -16.74 -9.65 -27.59
CA ARG A 492 -16.90 -10.60 -26.47
C ARG A 492 -15.87 -10.38 -25.39
N ILE A 493 -16.27 -10.62 -24.15
CA ILE A 493 -15.43 -10.67 -22.96
C ILE A 493 -15.58 -12.06 -22.35
N ALA A 494 -14.48 -12.73 -22.05
CA ALA A 494 -14.48 -13.99 -21.29
C ALA A 494 -13.60 -13.84 -20.04
N PHE A 495 -14.05 -14.34 -18.90
CA PHE A 495 -13.32 -14.30 -17.63
C PHE A 495 -13.56 -15.57 -16.83
N THR A 496 -12.49 -16.20 -16.34
CA THR A 496 -12.62 -17.37 -15.46
C THR A 496 -12.47 -16.94 -14.01
N TYR A 497 -13.55 -17.04 -13.24
CA TYR A 497 -13.63 -16.59 -11.85
C TYR A 497 -13.79 -17.76 -10.87
N ASP A 498 -13.43 -17.54 -9.60
CA ASP A 498 -13.65 -18.43 -8.46
C ASP A 498 -14.36 -17.61 -7.36
N ALA A 499 -15.70 -17.61 -7.42
CA ALA A 499 -16.61 -16.88 -6.57
C ALA A 499 -18.03 -17.47 -6.69
N LYS A 500 -18.99 -16.93 -5.94
CA LYS A 500 -20.41 -17.32 -6.06
C LYS A 500 -21.19 -16.30 -6.90
N ASP A 501 -20.98 -15.02 -6.66
CA ASP A 501 -21.65 -13.92 -7.36
C ASP A 501 -20.67 -13.16 -8.25
N VAL A 502 -21.16 -12.63 -9.38
CA VAL A 502 -20.39 -11.74 -10.26
C VAL A 502 -21.11 -10.43 -10.49
N TYR A 503 -20.37 -9.35 -10.26
CA TYR A 503 -20.82 -7.98 -10.42
C TYR A 503 -19.94 -7.29 -11.46
N PHE A 504 -20.57 -6.42 -12.25
CA PHE A 504 -19.94 -5.73 -13.37
C PHE A 504 -20.18 -4.24 -13.26
N VAL A 505 -19.10 -3.46 -13.11
CA VAL A 505 -19.17 -2.01 -13.13
C VAL A 505 -19.02 -1.56 -14.58
N ALA A 506 -20.09 -0.99 -15.11
CA ALA A 506 -20.17 -0.61 -16.50
C ALA A 506 -21.00 0.64 -16.71
N ALA A 507 -20.84 1.25 -17.88
CA ALA A 507 -21.60 2.40 -18.35
C ALA A 507 -21.84 2.29 -19.85
N ALA A 508 -22.82 3.03 -20.36
CA ALA A 508 -22.95 3.24 -21.80
C ALA A 508 -23.72 4.54 -22.09
N THR A 509 -23.17 5.41 -22.95
CA THR A 509 -23.84 6.68 -23.30
C THR A 509 -25.17 6.46 -23.99
N ALA A 510 -25.26 5.45 -24.86
CA ALA A 510 -26.50 4.92 -25.38
C ALA A 510 -26.69 3.52 -24.82
N ALA A 511 -27.93 3.14 -24.49
CA ALA A 511 -28.20 1.83 -23.91
C ALA A 511 -27.65 0.71 -24.81
N VAL A 512 -26.82 -0.17 -24.23
CA VAL A 512 -26.23 -1.32 -24.91
C VAL A 512 -26.75 -2.60 -24.28
N LYS A 513 -27.25 -3.50 -25.12
CA LYS A 513 -27.59 -4.86 -24.70
C LYS A 513 -26.35 -5.73 -24.68
N ILE A 514 -26.23 -6.50 -23.61
CA ILE A 514 -25.24 -7.57 -23.46
C ILE A 514 -25.96 -8.88 -23.22
N LYS A 515 -25.41 -9.97 -23.77
CA LYS A 515 -25.83 -11.33 -23.47
C LYS A 515 -24.79 -11.97 -22.55
N VAL A 516 -25.24 -12.55 -21.46
CA VAL A 516 -24.42 -13.13 -20.40
C VAL A 516 -24.65 -14.64 -20.36
N THR A 517 -23.57 -15.39 -20.53
CA THR A 517 -23.56 -16.86 -20.48
C THR A 517 -22.44 -17.37 -19.58
N ARG A 518 -22.52 -18.64 -19.20
CA ARG A 518 -21.52 -19.29 -18.34
C ARG A 518 -21.07 -20.63 -18.94
N ASP A 519 -19.83 -21.03 -18.66
CA ASP A 519 -19.29 -22.37 -18.91
C ASP A 519 -19.47 -22.89 -20.35
N GLY A 520 -19.20 -22.04 -21.35
CA GLY A 520 -19.25 -22.40 -22.77
C GLY A 520 -20.60 -22.12 -23.45
N GLY A 521 -21.27 -21.02 -23.06
CA GLY A 521 -22.52 -20.57 -23.66
C GLY A 521 -23.80 -21.07 -22.97
N GLU A 522 -23.71 -21.74 -21.83
CA GLU A 522 -24.90 -22.21 -21.11
C GLU A 522 -25.69 -21.00 -20.54
N PRO A 523 -27.03 -21.02 -20.65
CA PRO A 523 -27.88 -20.00 -20.02
C PRO A 523 -27.74 -20.01 -18.50
N LEU A 524 -27.81 -18.85 -17.87
CA LEU A 524 -27.66 -18.72 -16.41
C LEU A 524 -28.78 -19.41 -15.61
N GLY A 525 -29.97 -19.56 -16.19
CA GLY A 525 -31.10 -20.23 -15.53
C GLY A 525 -31.49 -19.55 -14.21
N THR A 526 -31.38 -20.30 -13.10
CA THR A 526 -31.64 -19.79 -11.75
C THR A 526 -30.52 -18.91 -11.21
N ASP A 527 -29.31 -19.00 -11.77
CA ASP A 527 -28.13 -18.30 -11.28
C ASP A 527 -28.00 -16.88 -11.85
N ARG A 528 -29.05 -16.39 -12.53
CA ARG A 528 -29.08 -15.05 -13.10
C ARG A 528 -29.13 -14.00 -11.99
N GLY A 529 -28.27 -12.99 -12.09
CA GLY A 529 -28.32 -11.85 -11.19
C GLY A 529 -29.54 -10.96 -11.43
N ALA A 530 -29.77 -10.02 -10.51
CA ALA A 530 -30.94 -9.14 -10.54
C ALA A 530 -31.03 -8.25 -11.79
N ASP A 531 -29.90 -7.99 -12.45
CA ASP A 531 -29.82 -7.14 -13.65
C ASP A 531 -29.88 -7.95 -14.96
N VAL A 532 -30.04 -9.28 -14.90
CA VAL A 532 -30.12 -10.16 -16.05
C VAL A 532 -31.52 -10.77 -16.18
N ASP A 533 -32.10 -10.67 -17.36
CA ASP A 533 -33.42 -11.19 -17.67
C ASP A 533 -33.44 -12.72 -17.84
N ALA A 534 -34.62 -13.30 -18.11
CA ALA A 534 -34.77 -14.74 -18.26
C ALA A 534 -34.06 -15.33 -19.48
N ASN A 535 -33.68 -14.49 -20.46
CA ASN A 535 -32.96 -14.90 -21.67
C ASN A 535 -31.43 -14.77 -21.51
N GLY A 536 -30.95 -14.29 -20.36
CA GLY A 536 -29.54 -13.99 -20.15
C GLY A 536 -29.14 -12.62 -20.70
N GLU A 537 -30.08 -11.72 -21.01
CA GLU A 537 -29.78 -10.37 -21.49
C GLU A 537 -29.77 -9.36 -20.35
N ALA A 538 -28.83 -8.40 -20.40
CA ALA A 538 -28.81 -7.22 -19.56
C ALA A 538 -28.69 -5.95 -20.41
N THR A 539 -29.29 -4.86 -19.96
CA THR A 539 -29.18 -3.55 -20.62
C THR A 539 -28.32 -2.63 -19.79
N ILE A 540 -27.16 -2.24 -20.34
CA ILE A 540 -26.21 -1.33 -19.71
C ILE A 540 -26.48 0.09 -20.20
N HIS A 541 -26.58 1.04 -19.27
CA HIS A 541 -26.80 2.45 -19.57
C HIS A 541 -26.20 3.33 -18.47
N GLU A 542 -26.67 3.17 -17.23
CA GLU A 542 -26.23 3.99 -16.10
C GLU A 542 -24.83 3.61 -15.61
N ASP A 543 -24.08 4.58 -15.09
CA ASP A 543 -22.76 4.40 -14.47
C ASP A 543 -22.91 3.74 -13.10
N ARG A 544 -23.07 2.41 -13.06
CA ARG A 544 -23.29 1.68 -11.80
C ARG A 544 -22.73 0.27 -11.84
N LEU A 545 -22.84 -0.37 -10.68
CA LEU A 545 -22.62 -1.80 -10.52
C LEU A 545 -23.87 -2.59 -10.92
N TYR A 546 -23.69 -3.59 -11.79
CA TYR A 546 -24.71 -4.51 -12.28
C TYR A 546 -24.45 -5.91 -11.71
N LYS A 547 -25.46 -6.54 -11.11
CA LYS A 547 -25.37 -7.92 -10.63
C LYS A 547 -25.71 -8.87 -11.78
N LEU A 548 -24.68 -9.47 -12.37
CA LEU A 548 -24.82 -10.35 -13.54
C LEU A 548 -25.14 -11.79 -13.15
N ILE A 549 -24.47 -12.31 -12.12
CA ILE A 549 -24.61 -13.70 -11.65
C ILE A 549 -24.90 -13.70 -10.15
N GLU A 550 -25.84 -14.54 -9.75
CA GLU A 550 -26.17 -14.88 -8.37
C GLU A 550 -26.16 -16.41 -8.23
N GLY A 551 -24.98 -16.97 -7.96
CA GLY A 551 -24.79 -18.41 -7.93
C GLY A 551 -25.40 -19.07 -6.69
N ALA A 552 -25.82 -20.32 -6.82
CA ALA A 552 -26.26 -21.13 -5.69
C ALA A 552 -25.12 -21.46 -4.71
N ASP A 553 -23.91 -21.73 -5.23
CA ASP A 553 -22.73 -22.13 -4.47
C ASP A 553 -21.44 -21.51 -5.04
N TYR A 554 -20.38 -21.47 -4.22
CA TYR A 554 -19.04 -21.04 -4.66
C TYR A 554 -18.43 -22.07 -5.62
N GLY A 555 -17.86 -21.60 -6.72
CA GLY A 555 -17.21 -22.46 -7.70
C GLY A 555 -16.34 -21.71 -8.69
N THR A 556 -15.55 -22.46 -9.45
CA THR A 556 -14.80 -21.94 -10.58
C THR A 556 -15.63 -22.04 -11.85
N HIS A 557 -15.88 -20.91 -12.50
CA HIS A 557 -16.71 -20.83 -13.69
C HIS A 557 -16.11 -19.87 -14.72
N THR A 558 -16.50 -20.03 -15.98
CA THR A 558 -16.15 -19.08 -17.04
C THR A 558 -17.36 -18.22 -17.39
N LEU A 559 -17.27 -16.92 -17.10
CA LEU A 559 -18.21 -15.91 -17.56
C LEU A 559 -17.90 -15.53 -19.01
N GLU A 560 -18.93 -15.47 -19.84
CA GLU A 560 -18.86 -14.94 -21.20
C GLU A 560 -19.92 -13.84 -21.38
N ILE A 561 -19.49 -12.70 -21.92
CA ILE A 561 -20.35 -11.57 -22.26
C ILE A 561 -20.21 -11.29 -23.74
N GLU A 562 -21.32 -11.26 -24.46
CA GLU A 562 -21.40 -10.80 -25.86
C GLU A 562 -22.12 -9.45 -25.93
N VAL A 563 -21.49 -8.48 -26.57
CA VAL A 563 -22.01 -7.12 -26.70
C VAL A 563 -22.70 -6.95 -28.06
N GLU A 564 -24.02 -6.78 -28.06
CA GLU A 564 -24.79 -6.67 -29.31
C GLU A 564 -24.53 -5.36 -30.06
N GLY A 565 -24.24 -4.29 -29.30
CA GLY A 565 -24.03 -2.93 -29.79
C GLY A 565 -22.56 -2.48 -29.80
N VAL A 566 -22.36 -1.17 -29.71
CA VAL A 566 -21.06 -0.50 -29.52
C VAL A 566 -21.18 0.55 -28.43
N GLY A 567 -20.07 0.92 -27.79
CA GLY A 567 -20.05 1.95 -26.76
C GLY A 567 -20.33 1.46 -25.33
N LEU A 568 -20.24 0.16 -25.07
CA LEU A 568 -20.16 -0.37 -23.70
C LEU A 568 -18.83 0.04 -23.10
N GLN A 569 -18.86 0.70 -21.95
CA GLN A 569 -17.70 1.07 -21.16
C GLN A 569 -17.59 0.15 -19.95
N ALA A 570 -16.63 -0.77 -19.97
CA ALA A 570 -16.37 -1.75 -18.92
C ALA A 570 -15.26 -1.24 -17.98
N TYR A 571 -15.53 -1.14 -16.68
CA TYR A 571 -14.57 -0.63 -15.69
C TYR A 571 -13.89 -1.75 -14.91
N THR A 572 -14.68 -2.60 -14.26
CA THR A 572 -14.17 -3.68 -13.42
C THR A 572 -15.17 -4.82 -13.25
N PHE A 573 -14.67 -6.03 -12.99
CA PHE A 573 -15.44 -7.11 -12.37
C PHE A 573 -15.14 -7.19 -10.88
N THR A 574 -16.19 -7.32 -10.08
CA THR A 574 -16.11 -7.58 -8.64
C THR A 574 -16.96 -8.80 -8.27
N PHE A 575 -16.73 -9.36 -7.08
CA PHE A 575 -17.19 -10.71 -6.73
C PHE A 575 -17.83 -10.78 -5.34
N GLY A 576 -18.60 -11.84 -5.09
CA GLY A 576 -19.27 -12.11 -3.81
C GLY A 576 -19.46 -13.59 -3.52
#